data_AF-A0A939HDN7-F1
#
_entry.id   AF-A0A939HDN7-F1
#
_cell.length_a   1.000
_cell.length_b   1.000
_cell.length_c   1.000
_cell.angle_alpha   90.00
_cell.angle_beta   90.00
_cell.angle_gamma   90.00
#
_symmetry.space_group_name_H-M   'P 1'
#
loop_
_entity.id
_entity.type
_entity.pdbx_description
1 polymer ?
#
loop_
_entity_poly.entity_id
_entity_poly.type
_entity_poly.pdbx_seq_one_letter_code
_entity_poly.pdbx_strand_id
1 'polypeptide(L)'
;MVAEEADRFAIGRLDEYITSAAVGIRILLAGPQVDVQRASALALESGLVGEELILAVTSDRAKRVFCPHCKARTATLQGIGAIVPCSGCGRNLEIYHHFSRRTASYLGFMAGAEEPAGRTTPAGVGRILEAIR
;
A
#
# COMPACT_ATOMS: atom_id res chain seq x y z
N MET A 1 19.15 1.56 1.44
CA MET A 1 18.76 1.85 0.04
C MET A 1 17.29 1.58 -0.10
N VAL A 2 16.48 2.64 -0.09
CA VAL A 2 15.03 2.54 -0.33
C VAL A 2 14.88 2.34 -1.83
N ALA A 3 14.12 1.34 -2.27
CA ALA A 3 13.85 1.14 -3.69
C ALA A 3 13.27 2.44 -4.27
N GLU A 4 13.85 2.93 -5.37
CA GLU A 4 13.30 4.07 -6.11
C GLU A 4 11.86 3.74 -6.48
N GLU A 5 10.92 4.45 -5.88
CA GLU A 5 9.52 4.41 -6.26
C GLU A 5 9.43 4.78 -7.75
N ALA A 6 8.56 4.12 -8.51
CA ALA A 6 8.44 4.32 -9.94
C ALA A 6 8.25 5.81 -10.22
N ASP A 7 9.18 6.34 -11.00
CA ASP A 7 9.18 7.74 -11.38
C ASP A 7 7.83 8.08 -12.01
N ARG A 8 7.29 9.24 -11.63
CA ARG A 8 6.02 9.76 -12.14
C ARG A 8 6.02 9.84 -13.67
N PHE A 9 7.20 10.10 -14.24
CA PHE A 9 7.41 10.10 -15.68
C PHE A 9 7.15 8.72 -16.31
N ALA A 10 7.66 7.64 -15.71
CA ALA A 10 7.45 6.28 -16.19
C ALA A 10 5.98 5.87 -16.15
N ILE A 11 5.26 6.25 -15.08
CA ILE A 11 3.82 6.04 -14.97
C ILE A 11 3.05 6.81 -16.07
N GLY A 12 3.41 8.07 -16.32
CA GLY A 12 2.78 8.87 -17.39
C GLY A 12 3.02 8.29 -18.80
N ARG A 13 4.24 7.83 -19.07
CA ARG A 13 4.59 7.17 -20.33
C ARG A 13 3.82 5.87 -20.58
N LEU A 14 3.52 5.12 -19.52
CA LEU A 14 2.69 3.92 -19.59
C LEU A 14 1.25 4.27 -19.98
N ASP A 15 0.66 5.29 -19.36
CA ASP A 15 -0.71 5.74 -19.66
C ASP A 15 -0.86 6.19 -21.13
N GLU A 16 0.09 7.01 -21.60
CA GLU A 16 0.12 7.47 -22.99
C GLU A 16 0.23 6.30 -23.97
N TYR A 17 1.07 5.30 -23.67
CA TYR A 17 1.20 4.11 -24.51
C TYR A 17 -0.11 3.32 -24.57
N ILE A 18 -0.71 3.02 -23.41
CA ILE A 18 -1.97 2.27 -23.30
C ILE A 18 -3.08 2.96 -24.09
N THR A 19 -3.21 4.28 -23.92
CA THR A 19 -4.27 5.07 -24.57
C THR A 19 -4.14 5.08 -26.09
N SER A 20 -2.91 5.00 -26.60
CA SER A 20 -2.63 4.96 -28.05
C SER A 20 -2.64 3.57 -28.67
N ALA A 21 -2.69 2.51 -27.85
CA ALA A 21 -2.55 1.15 -28.34
C ALA A 21 -3.82 0.64 -29.04
N ALA A 22 -3.63 -0.19 -30.06
CA ALA A 22 -4.73 -0.98 -30.64
C ALA A 22 -5.11 -2.15 -29.71
N VAL A 23 -6.28 -2.75 -29.94
CA VAL A 23 -6.80 -3.88 -29.15
C VAL A 23 -5.80 -5.05 -29.12
N GLY A 24 -5.61 -5.67 -27.94
CA GLY A 24 -4.91 -6.96 -27.79
C GLY A 24 -3.45 -6.88 -27.32
N ILE A 25 -3.06 -5.85 -26.55
CA ILE A 25 -1.71 -5.76 -25.98
C ILE A 25 -1.58 -6.58 -24.69
N ARG A 26 -0.35 -7.02 -24.38
CA ARG A 26 0.01 -7.57 -23.07
C ARG A 26 1.24 -6.87 -22.53
N ILE A 27 1.22 -6.52 -21.25
CA ILE A 27 2.25 -5.72 -20.60
C ILE A 27 2.86 -6.51 -19.44
N LEU A 28 4.18 -6.60 -19.43
CA LEU A 28 4.95 -7.05 -18.27
C LEU A 28 5.34 -5.83 -17.42
N LEU A 29 4.94 -5.82 -16.15
CA LEU A 29 5.33 -4.83 -15.16
C LEU A 29 6.30 -5.47 -14.18
N ALA A 30 7.55 -5.02 -14.17
CA ALA A 30 8.60 -5.56 -13.31
C ALA A 30 9.19 -4.48 -12.40
N GLY A 31 9.34 -4.76 -11.10
CA GLY A 31 9.88 -3.79 -10.15
C GLY A 31 9.39 -4.00 -8.71
N PRO A 32 9.65 -3.03 -7.80
CA PRO A 32 9.15 -3.07 -6.44
C PRO A 32 7.62 -3.18 -6.40
N GLN A 33 7.08 -3.86 -5.39
CA GLN A 33 5.65 -4.15 -5.29
C GLN A 33 4.80 -2.88 -5.35
N VAL A 34 5.22 -1.82 -4.66
CA VAL A 34 4.49 -0.55 -4.64
C VAL A 34 4.32 0.00 -6.06
N ASP A 35 5.36 -0.12 -6.88
CA ASP A 35 5.42 0.45 -8.22
C ASP A 35 4.65 -0.38 -9.22
N VAL A 36 4.91 -1.70 -9.22
CA VAL A 36 4.22 -2.66 -10.07
C VAL A 36 2.72 -2.61 -9.82
N GLN A 37 2.29 -2.51 -8.55
CA GLN A 37 0.87 -2.43 -8.23
C GLN A 37 0.26 -1.07 -8.61
N ARG A 38 1.01 0.04 -8.48
CA ARG A 38 0.54 1.36 -8.93
C ARG A 38 0.38 1.42 -10.45
N ALA A 39 1.36 0.90 -11.19
CA ALA A 39 1.31 0.79 -12.64
C ALA A 39 0.17 -0.16 -13.08
N SER A 40 -0.03 -1.27 -12.37
CA SER A 40 -1.14 -2.19 -12.64
C SER A 40 -2.50 -1.52 -12.40
N ALA A 41 -2.66 -0.78 -11.30
CA ALA A 41 -3.89 -0.05 -11.02
C ALA A 41 -4.21 0.97 -12.13
N LEU A 42 -3.21 1.74 -12.56
CA LEU A 42 -3.35 2.68 -13.68
C LEU A 42 -3.77 1.94 -14.96
N ALA A 43 -3.08 0.87 -15.33
CA ALA A 43 -3.40 0.13 -16.55
C ALA A 43 -4.84 -0.42 -16.56
N LEU A 44 -5.31 -0.90 -15.41
CA LEU A 44 -6.70 -1.34 -15.23
C LEU A 44 -7.68 -0.16 -15.32
N GLU A 45 -7.34 1.00 -14.76
CA GLU A 45 -8.14 2.23 -14.88
C GLU A 45 -8.23 2.73 -16.33
N SER A 46 -7.17 2.53 -17.13
CA SER A 46 -7.12 2.86 -18.56
C SER A 46 -7.74 1.79 -19.48
N GLY A 47 -8.34 0.74 -18.91
CA GLY A 47 -9.18 -0.22 -19.63
C GLY A 47 -8.57 -1.59 -19.93
N LEU A 48 -7.31 -1.86 -19.53
CA LEU A 48 -6.76 -3.21 -19.64
C LEU A 48 -7.47 -4.17 -18.69
N VAL A 49 -7.46 -5.45 -19.04
CA VAL A 49 -7.92 -6.53 -18.16
C VAL A 49 -6.75 -7.21 -17.46
N GLY A 50 -7.04 -7.96 -16.39
CA GLY A 50 -6.00 -8.61 -15.59
C GLY A 50 -5.16 -9.60 -16.40
N GLU A 51 -5.76 -10.26 -17.38
CA GLU A 51 -5.15 -11.24 -18.29
C GLU A 51 -4.14 -10.60 -19.26
N GLU A 52 -4.20 -9.28 -19.45
CA GLU A 52 -3.24 -8.52 -20.24
C GLU A 52 -2.03 -8.06 -19.42
N LEU A 53 -2.04 -8.28 -18.10
CA LEU A 53 -1.01 -7.84 -17.19
C LEU A 53 -0.24 -9.02 -16.59
N ILE A 54 1.07 -8.99 -16.76
CA ILE A 54 2.00 -9.90 -16.08
C ILE A 54 2.78 -9.07 -15.07
N LEU A 55 2.72 -9.45 -13.79
CA LEU A 55 3.39 -8.73 -12.71
C LEU A 55 4.61 -9.51 -12.22
N ALA A 56 5.78 -8.90 -12.24
CA ALA A 56 7.05 -9.45 -11.76
C ALA A 56 7.61 -8.58 -10.63
N VAL A 57 7.19 -8.87 -9.40
CA VAL A 57 7.63 -8.13 -8.22
C VAL A 57 9.06 -8.52 -7.84
N THR A 58 9.96 -7.53 -7.75
CA THR A 58 11.37 -7.73 -7.39
C THR A 58 11.67 -7.48 -5.92
N SER A 59 10.80 -6.74 -5.23
CA SER A 59 10.85 -6.55 -3.78
C SER A 59 9.47 -6.23 -3.22
N ASP A 60 9.16 -6.71 -2.03
CA ASP A 60 7.87 -6.50 -1.37
C ASP A 60 7.99 -5.67 -0.08
N ARG A 61 9.18 -5.18 0.28
CA ARG A 61 9.43 -4.56 1.59
C ARG A 61 8.56 -3.33 1.88
N ALA A 62 8.39 -2.46 0.88
CA ALA A 62 7.59 -1.25 1.02
C ALA A 62 6.09 -1.55 0.89
N LYS A 63 5.29 -0.82 1.66
CA LYS A 63 3.84 -0.90 1.69
C LYS A 63 3.24 0.49 1.53
N ARG A 64 2.09 0.58 0.84
CA ARG A 64 1.21 1.76 0.86
C ARG A 64 -0.05 1.41 1.62
N VAL A 65 -0.35 2.18 2.66
CA VAL A 65 -1.44 1.91 3.61
C VAL A 65 -2.51 2.99 3.44
N PHE A 66 -3.71 2.58 3.04
CA PHE A 66 -4.88 3.45 2.86
C PHE A 66 -5.58 3.70 4.19
N CYS A 67 -5.81 4.98 4.49
CA CYS A 67 -6.57 5.40 5.64
C CYS A 67 -8.06 5.57 5.28
N PRO A 68 -8.99 4.76 5.83
CA PRO A 68 -10.43 4.90 5.55
C PRO A 68 -11.01 6.22 6.09
N HIS A 69 -10.36 6.84 7.09
CA HIS A 69 -10.81 8.10 7.67
C HIS A 69 -10.57 9.31 6.74
N CYS A 70 -9.32 9.55 6.35
CA CYS A 70 -8.94 10.74 5.58
C CYS A 70 -8.58 10.45 4.11
N LYS A 71 -8.64 9.19 3.69
CA LYS A 71 -8.31 8.70 2.34
C LYS A 71 -6.83 8.87 1.92
N ALA A 72 -5.98 9.38 2.82
CA ALA A 72 -4.53 9.45 2.59
C ALA A 72 -3.91 8.05 2.49
N ARG A 73 -2.78 7.97 1.78
CA ARG A 73 -1.99 6.74 1.65
C ARG A 73 -0.62 6.98 2.28
N THR A 74 -0.29 6.16 3.28
CA THR A 74 0.98 6.26 4.01
C THR A 74 1.97 5.24 3.43
N ALA A 75 3.14 5.70 2.99
CA ALA A 75 4.23 4.83 2.59
C ALA A 75 5.00 4.37 3.85
N THR A 76 5.35 3.09 3.91
CA THR A 76 6.07 2.53 5.07
C THR A 76 6.88 1.29 4.66
N LEU A 77 7.93 0.98 5.41
CA LEU A 77 8.69 -0.27 5.29
C LEU A 77 8.19 -1.34 6.27
N GLN A 78 7.20 -1.00 7.10
CA GLN A 78 6.61 -1.92 8.06
C GLN A 78 5.71 -2.95 7.36
N GLY A 79 5.70 -4.18 7.88
CA GLY A 79 4.89 -5.28 7.36
C GLY A 79 3.44 -5.26 7.85
N ILE A 80 2.65 -6.22 7.35
CA ILE A 80 1.28 -6.49 7.83
C ILE A 80 1.32 -6.75 9.35
N GLY A 81 0.33 -6.22 10.08
CA GLY A 81 0.21 -6.29 11.54
C GLY A 81 0.98 -5.20 12.30
N ALA A 82 1.84 -4.42 11.64
CA ALA A 82 2.49 -3.28 12.28
C ALA A 82 1.53 -2.08 12.39
N ILE A 83 1.78 -1.22 13.37
CA ILE A 83 1.08 0.06 13.55
C ILE A 83 1.94 1.19 12.98
N VAL A 84 1.31 2.05 12.16
CA VAL A 84 1.96 3.23 11.57
C VAL A 84 1.08 4.47 11.70
N PRO A 85 1.64 5.66 11.97
CA PRO A 85 0.86 6.89 11.98
C PRO A 85 0.45 7.27 10.55
N CYS A 86 -0.82 7.60 10.36
CA CYS A 86 -1.33 8.08 9.07
C CYS A 86 -0.68 9.40 8.69
N SER A 87 -0.11 9.49 7.48
CA SER A 87 0.52 10.71 6.96
C SER A 87 -0.45 11.89 6.77
N GLY A 88 -1.76 11.63 6.67
CA GLY A 88 -2.78 12.66 6.49
C GLY A 88 -3.45 13.16 7.77
N CYS A 89 -3.82 12.25 8.68
CA CYS A 89 -4.58 12.60 9.90
C CYS A 89 -3.91 12.19 11.21
N GLY A 90 -2.70 11.64 11.18
CA GLY A 90 -1.93 11.25 12.37
C GLY A 90 -2.44 10.04 13.14
N ARG A 91 -3.63 9.51 12.82
CA ARG A 91 -4.18 8.31 13.49
C ARG A 91 -3.28 7.09 13.31
N ASN A 92 -3.16 6.29 14.37
CA ASN A 92 -2.46 5.01 14.32
C ASN A 92 -3.27 4.00 13.52
N LEU A 93 -2.67 3.49 12.44
CA LEU A 93 -3.25 2.51 11.54
C LEU A 93 -2.53 1.18 11.69
N GLU A 94 -3.26 0.12 12.01
CA GLU A 94 -2.74 -1.24 11.87
C GLU A 94 -2.85 -1.69 10.40
N ILE A 95 -1.74 -2.20 9.85
CA ILE A 95 -1.66 -2.63 8.46
C ILE A 95 -2.35 -3.99 8.31
N TYR A 96 -3.53 -4.02 7.70
CA TYR A 96 -4.30 -5.25 7.48
C TYR A 96 -3.89 -5.94 6.17
N HIS A 97 -4.13 -7.26 6.09
CA HIS A 97 -3.76 -8.06 4.92
C HIS A 97 -4.63 -7.78 3.68
N HIS A 98 -5.77 -7.11 3.84
CA HIS A 98 -6.65 -6.76 2.72
C HIS A 98 -5.98 -5.74 1.80
N PHE A 99 -5.75 -6.13 0.55
CA PHE A 99 -5.12 -5.31 -0.48
C PHE A 99 -6.12 -4.91 -1.56
N SER A 100 -6.24 -3.62 -1.82
CA SER A 100 -7.05 -3.12 -2.94
C SER A 100 -6.19 -3.00 -4.19
N ARG A 101 -6.50 -3.81 -5.20
CA ARG A 101 -5.90 -3.73 -6.54
C ARG A 101 -6.13 -2.36 -7.17
N ARG A 102 -7.34 -1.82 -7.05
CA ARG A 102 -7.74 -0.53 -7.63
C ARG A 102 -6.93 0.63 -7.07
N THR A 103 -6.63 0.65 -5.77
CA THR A 103 -5.89 1.77 -5.16
C THR A 103 -4.42 1.47 -4.90
N ALA A 104 -3.95 0.27 -5.28
CA ALA A 104 -2.61 -0.25 -5.04
C ALA A 104 -2.15 -0.06 -3.59
N SER A 105 -3.01 -0.43 -2.63
CA SER A 105 -2.77 -0.17 -1.21
C SER A 105 -3.41 -1.21 -0.29
N TYR A 106 -2.74 -1.48 0.83
CA TYR A 106 -3.29 -2.22 1.96
C TYR A 106 -4.28 -1.36 2.74
N LEU A 107 -5.28 -1.99 3.34
CA LEU A 107 -6.17 -1.32 4.28
C LEU A 107 -5.43 -1.06 5.61
N GLY A 108 -5.46 0.19 6.08
CA GLY A 108 -5.07 0.52 7.45
C GLY A 108 -6.30 0.84 8.28
N PHE A 109 -6.64 0.04 9.28
CA PHE A 109 -7.74 0.36 10.19
C PHE A 109 -7.20 1.02 11.47
N MET A 110 -8.04 1.79 12.16
CA MET A 110 -7.65 2.45 13.41
C MET A 110 -7.33 1.39 14.47
N ALA A 111 -6.10 1.39 14.98
CA ALA A 111 -5.73 0.52 16.09
C ALA A 111 -6.48 0.92 17.37
N GLY A 112 -6.99 -0.06 18.12
CA GLY A 112 -7.76 0.18 19.36
C GLY A 112 -9.14 0.82 19.13
N ALA A 113 -9.73 0.66 17.94
CA ALA A 113 -11.07 1.19 17.64
C ALA A 113 -12.19 0.52 18.46
N GLU A 114 -11.92 -0.69 18.94
CA GLU A 114 -12.79 -1.47 19.84
C GLU A 114 -12.74 -0.98 21.29
N GLU A 115 -11.74 -0.18 21.64
CA GLU A 115 -11.55 0.31 23.00
C GLU A 115 -12.37 1.60 23.21
N PRO A 116 -13.26 1.64 24.23
CA PRO A 116 -13.99 2.87 24.53
C PRO A 116 -13.01 3.98 24.93
N ALA A 117 -13.15 5.15 24.32
CA ALA A 117 -12.31 6.31 24.55
C ALA A 117 -12.22 6.62 26.06
N GLY A 118 -11.04 6.42 26.64
CA GLY A 118 -10.81 6.56 28.09
C GLY A 118 -9.88 5.52 28.68
N ARG A 119 -9.53 4.46 27.93
CA ARG A 119 -8.52 3.47 28.33
C ARG A 119 -7.27 3.55 27.46
N THR A 120 -6.68 4.74 27.31
CA THR A 120 -5.35 4.86 26.69
C THR A 120 -4.31 4.23 27.61
N THR A 121 -4.01 2.95 27.39
CA THR A 121 -2.68 2.43 27.71
C THR A 121 -1.76 3.01 26.62
N PRO A 122 -0.71 3.78 26.96
CA PRO A 122 0.15 4.32 25.92
C PRO A 122 0.75 3.16 25.12
N ALA A 123 0.62 3.25 23.80
CA ALA A 123 1.17 2.29 22.86
C ALA A 123 2.70 2.22 23.06
N GLY A 124 3.12 1.19 23.78
CA GLY A 124 4.50 0.82 24.04
C GLY A 124 4.53 -0.67 24.30
N VAL A 125 4.77 -1.45 23.26
CA VAL A 125 5.13 -2.87 23.43
C VAL A 125 6.46 -2.90 24.19
N GLY A 126 6.42 -3.20 25.48
CA GLY A 126 7.60 -3.32 26.33
C GLY A 126 7.29 -3.56 27.80
N ARG A 127 7.54 -4.81 28.24
CA ARG A 127 7.56 -5.35 29.62
C ARG A 127 6.24 -5.88 30.19
N ILE A 128 5.98 -7.15 29.91
CA ILE A 128 5.29 -8.06 30.85
C ILE A 128 6.18 -9.28 31.03
N LEU A 129 7.29 -9.17 31.77
CA LEU A 129 8.03 -10.33 32.29
C LEU A 129 8.80 -10.08 33.62
N GLU A 130 8.62 -8.96 34.35
CA GLU A 130 9.35 -8.70 35.62
C GLU A 130 8.44 -8.40 36.83
N ALA A 131 7.23 -8.94 36.88
CA ALA A 131 6.35 -8.79 38.07
C ALA A 131 5.95 -10.13 38.74
N ILE A 132 6.64 -11.23 38.41
CA ILE A 132 6.47 -12.53 39.08
C ILE A 132 7.85 -13.11 39.46
N ARG A 133 8.66 -12.32 40.16
CA ARG A 133 9.79 -12.83 40.95
C ARG A 133 9.80 -12.14 42.30
#